data_AF-A0A523E0J0-F1
#
_entry.id   AF-A0A523E0J0-F1
#
_cell.length_a   1.000
_cell.length_b   1.000
_cell.length_c   1.000
_cell.angle_alpha   90.00
_cell.angle_beta   90.00
_cell.angle_gamma   90.00
#
_symmetry.space_group_name_H-M   'P 1'
#
loop_
_entity.id
_entity.type
_entity.pdbx_description
1 polymer ?
#
loop_
_entity_poly.entity_id
_entity_poly.type
_entity_poly.pdbx_seq_one_letter_code
_entity_poly.pdbx_strand_id
1 'polypeptide(L)'
;MSALEQETSEARDVFARGWRELASFPPRSTRNDADKARGAERVREMAKLCSSLCRKHRREIYDRLTDGRTRSVRVDELVWRAAELWPGLVPTKAEVSEEAERMQADKDGREIQQGIFISEMLSDPES
;
A
#
# COMPACT_ATOMS: atom_id res chain seq x y z
N MET A 1 -10.18 -20.69 -0.99
CA MET A 1 -9.50 -19.38 -0.93
C MET A 1 -10.09 -18.54 -2.05
N SER A 2 -10.58 -17.31 -1.79
CA SER A 2 -11.15 -16.47 -2.86
C SER A 2 -10.04 -15.99 -3.82
N ALA A 3 -10.41 -15.48 -5.00
CA ALA A 3 -9.44 -14.93 -5.95
C ALA A 3 -8.67 -13.74 -5.34
N LEU A 4 -9.35 -12.91 -4.54
CA LEU A 4 -8.73 -11.83 -3.77
C LEU A 4 -7.65 -12.36 -2.81
N GLU A 5 -7.96 -13.41 -2.04
CA GLU A 5 -7.01 -14.00 -1.08
C GLU A 5 -5.77 -14.58 -1.78
N GLN A 6 -5.95 -15.25 -2.92
CA GLN A 6 -4.83 -15.78 -3.68
C GLN A 6 -3.93 -14.66 -4.22
N GLU A 7 -4.52 -13.67 -4.90
CA GLU A 7 -3.75 -12.59 -5.55
C GLU A 7 -3.06 -11.67 -4.54
N THR A 8 -3.70 -11.41 -3.40
CA THR A 8 -3.07 -10.63 -2.31
C THR A 8 -1.96 -11.42 -1.62
N SER A 9 -2.11 -12.74 -1.46
CA SER A 9 -1.03 -13.60 -0.96
C SER A 9 0.17 -13.62 -1.90
N GLU A 10 -0.03 -13.68 -3.21
CA GLU A 10 1.04 -13.62 -4.21
C GLU A 10 1.71 -12.23 -4.24
N ALA A 11 0.90 -11.17 -4.13
CA ALA A 11 1.39 -9.79 -4.13
C ALA A 11 2.17 -9.43 -2.86
N ARG A 12 1.86 -10.05 -1.71
CA ARG A 12 2.55 -9.82 -0.43
C ARG A 12 4.07 -9.95 -0.57
N ASP A 13 4.52 -10.99 -1.26
CA ASP A 13 5.95 -11.23 -1.48
C ASP A 13 6.60 -10.17 -2.37
N VAL A 14 5.84 -9.65 -3.35
CA VAL A 14 6.31 -8.56 -4.23
C VAL A 14 6.50 -7.28 -3.42
N PHE A 15 5.52 -6.91 -2.58
CA PHE A 15 5.62 -5.75 -1.70
C PHE A 15 6.76 -5.89 -0.69
N ALA A 16 6.86 -7.04 -0.02
CA ALA A 16 7.92 -7.28 0.96
C ALA A 16 9.33 -7.17 0.35
N ARG A 17 9.53 -7.71 -0.86
CA ARG A 17 10.80 -7.55 -1.59
C ARG A 17 11.05 -6.10 -1.99
N GLY A 18 10.03 -5.40 -2.49
CA GLY A 18 10.15 -4.01 -2.90
C GLY A 18 10.53 -3.07 -1.76
N TRP A 19 9.89 -3.21 -0.60
CA TRP A 19 10.23 -2.43 0.59
C TRP A 19 11.63 -2.75 1.13
N ARG A 20 12.05 -4.02 1.06
CA ARG A 20 13.41 -4.42 1.47
C ARG A 20 14.48 -3.83 0.54
N GLU A 21 14.23 -3.80 -0.76
CA GLU A 21 15.13 -3.14 -1.72
C GLU A 21 15.23 -1.64 -1.45
N LEU A 22 14.10 -0.95 -1.25
CA LEU A 22 14.09 0.48 -0.92
C LEU A 22 14.85 0.78 0.37
N ALA A 23 14.67 -0.06 1.39
CA ALA A 23 15.38 0.06 2.66
C ALA A 23 16.90 -0.18 2.56
N SER A 24 17.38 -0.83 1.50
CA SER A 24 18.83 -1.04 1.28
C SER A 24 19.54 0.15 0.66
N PHE A 25 18.81 1.11 0.08
CA PHE A 25 19.43 2.31 -0.48
C PHE A 25 19.86 3.28 0.62
N PRO A 26 20.86 4.15 0.34
CA PRO A 26 21.14 5.31 1.18
C PRO A 26 19.88 6.19 1.40
N PRO A 27 19.89 7.08 2.40
CA PRO A 27 18.86 8.11 2.54
C PRO A 27 18.58 8.78 1.19
N ARG A 28 17.30 9.01 0.88
CA ARG A 28 16.89 9.45 -0.46
C ARG A 28 17.54 10.76 -0.89
N SER A 29 17.83 11.66 0.06
CA SER A 29 18.56 12.90 -0.17
C SER A 29 20.01 12.68 -0.64
N THR A 30 20.65 11.57 -0.25
CA THR A 30 22.05 11.26 -0.56
C THR A 30 22.23 10.20 -1.66
N ARG A 31 21.12 9.69 -2.25
CA ARG A 31 21.17 8.72 -3.35
C ARG A 31 21.82 9.33 -4.60
N ASN A 32 22.62 8.52 -5.29
CA ASN A 32 23.06 8.84 -6.65
C ASN A 32 21.89 8.70 -7.64
N ASP A 33 22.10 9.10 -8.90
CA ASP A 33 21.02 9.10 -9.90
C ASP A 33 20.51 7.69 -10.25
N ALA A 34 21.38 6.68 -10.20
CA ALA A 34 20.98 5.29 -10.43
C ALA A 34 20.08 4.77 -9.30
N ASP A 35 20.44 5.02 -8.04
CA ASP A 35 19.64 4.66 -6.86
C ASP A 35 18.30 5.40 -6.84
N LYS A 36 18.28 6.68 -7.23
CA LYS A 36 17.04 7.45 -7.38
C LYS A 36 16.13 6.86 -8.44
N ALA A 37 16.68 6.56 -9.62
CA ALA A 37 15.93 5.97 -10.72
C ALA A 37 15.35 4.61 -10.33
N ARG A 38 16.17 3.77 -9.70
CA ARG A 38 15.78 2.43 -9.25
C ARG A 38 14.74 2.46 -8.14
N GLY A 39 14.91 3.31 -7.13
CA GLY A 39 13.92 3.49 -6.08
C GLY A 39 12.58 3.99 -6.62
N ALA A 40 12.61 4.96 -7.54
CA ALA A 40 11.40 5.47 -8.17
C ALA A 40 10.70 4.42 -9.04
N GLU A 41 11.46 3.58 -9.76
CA GLU A 41 10.92 2.43 -10.49
C GLU A 41 10.21 1.46 -9.55
N ARG A 42 10.86 1.09 -8.44
CA ARG A 42 10.29 0.14 -7.47
C ARG A 42 8.98 0.66 -6.84
N VAL A 43 8.95 1.93 -6.45
CA VAL A 43 7.72 2.56 -5.92
C VAL A 43 6.61 2.55 -6.97
N ARG A 44 6.92 2.85 -8.24
CA ARG A 44 5.92 2.82 -9.34
C ARG A 44 5.36 1.41 -9.58
N GLU A 45 6.19 0.38 -9.53
CA GLU A 45 5.75 -1.01 -9.70
C GLU A 45 4.79 -1.42 -8.58
N MET A 46 5.14 -1.14 -7.32
CA MET A 46 4.28 -1.45 -6.17
C MET A 46 2.97 -0.64 -6.22
N ALA A 47 3.04 0.64 -6.56
CA ALA A 47 1.87 1.50 -6.77
C ALA A 47 0.92 0.92 -7.82
N LYS A 48 1.46 0.49 -8.97
CA LYS A 48 0.68 -0.11 -10.06
C LYS A 48 0.02 -1.42 -9.63
N LEU A 49 0.76 -2.28 -8.92
CA LEU A 49 0.23 -3.54 -8.40
C LEU A 49 -0.91 -3.29 -7.41
N CYS A 50 -0.69 -2.41 -6.41
CA CYS A 50 -1.69 -2.02 -5.43
C CYS A 50 -2.96 -1.48 -6.10
N SER A 51 -2.82 -0.52 -7.02
CA SER A 51 -3.97 0.05 -7.77
C SER A 51 -4.70 -1.04 -8.55
N SER A 52 -3.98 -1.92 -9.25
CA SER A 52 -4.60 -2.99 -10.06
C SER A 52 -5.41 -3.99 -9.23
N LEU A 53 -4.89 -4.41 -8.08
CA LEU A 53 -5.56 -5.33 -7.15
C LEU A 53 -6.77 -4.67 -6.51
N CYS A 54 -6.59 -3.44 -6.00
CA CYS A 54 -7.67 -2.68 -5.37
C CYS A 54 -8.79 -2.38 -6.34
N ARG A 55 -8.48 -2.04 -7.59
CA ARG A 55 -9.49 -1.82 -8.63
C ARG A 55 -10.25 -3.08 -8.97
N LYS A 56 -9.55 -4.20 -9.13
CA LYS A 56 -10.13 -5.49 -9.52
C LYS A 56 -11.08 -6.02 -8.44
N HIS A 57 -10.69 -5.94 -7.17
CA HIS A 57 -11.41 -6.52 -6.05
C HIS A 57 -12.12 -5.49 -5.17
N ARG A 58 -12.34 -4.27 -5.70
CA ARG A 58 -12.79 -3.09 -4.94
C ARG A 58 -14.00 -3.38 -4.03
N ARG A 59 -15.05 -3.96 -4.60
CA ARG A 59 -16.30 -4.24 -3.90
C ARG A 59 -16.10 -5.26 -2.78
N GLU A 60 -15.42 -6.38 -3.07
CA GLU A 60 -15.13 -7.42 -2.07
C GLU A 60 -14.25 -6.88 -0.93
N ILE A 61 -13.23 -6.08 -1.26
CA ILE A 61 -12.37 -5.42 -0.28
C ILE A 61 -13.21 -4.51 0.61
N TYR A 62 -13.97 -3.60 0.01
CA TYR A 62 -14.74 -2.61 0.76
C TYR A 62 -15.83 -3.27 1.62
N ASP A 63 -16.52 -4.29 1.10
CA ASP A 63 -17.50 -5.07 1.85
C ASP A 63 -16.88 -5.72 3.08
N ARG A 64 -15.71 -6.34 2.96
CA ARG A 64 -15.02 -6.96 4.09
C ARG A 64 -14.54 -5.95 5.12
N LEU A 65 -14.13 -4.77 4.68
CA LEU A 65 -13.68 -3.70 5.57
C LEU A 65 -14.83 -3.00 6.29
N THR A 66 -16.05 -3.07 5.76
CA THR A 66 -17.24 -2.37 6.28
C THR A 66 -18.34 -3.30 6.77
N ASP A 67 -18.07 -4.60 6.85
CA ASP A 67 -19.05 -5.63 7.22
C ASP A 67 -20.30 -5.60 6.31
N GLY A 68 -20.08 -5.67 5.00
CA GLY A 68 -21.13 -5.57 3.99
C GLY A 68 -21.79 -4.18 3.95
N ARG A 69 -21.01 -3.11 4.16
CA ARG A 69 -21.47 -1.72 4.27
C ARG A 69 -22.44 -1.45 5.43
N THR A 70 -22.49 -2.33 6.43
CA THR A 70 -23.34 -2.14 7.63
C THR A 70 -22.65 -1.30 8.71
N ARG A 71 -21.32 -1.16 8.64
CA ARG A 71 -20.53 -0.34 9.56
C ARG A 71 -19.94 0.87 8.85
N SER A 72 -20.17 2.06 9.40
CA SER A 72 -19.44 3.27 9.02
C SER A 72 -18.02 3.20 9.56
N VAL A 73 -17.02 3.23 8.67
CA VAL A 73 -15.60 3.10 9.00
C VAL A 73 -14.88 4.36 8.52
N ARG A 74 -14.03 4.93 9.38
CA ARG A 74 -13.24 6.10 9.01
C ARG A 74 -12.17 5.73 7.98
N VAL A 75 -11.76 6.69 7.16
CA VAL A 75 -10.75 6.48 6.10
C VAL A 75 -9.44 5.90 6.64
N ASP A 76 -8.97 6.37 7.78
CA ASP A 76 -7.76 5.84 8.43
C ASP A 76 -7.96 4.40 8.92
N GLU A 77 -9.13 4.09 9.48
CA GLU A 77 -9.48 2.74 9.92
C GLU A 77 -9.62 1.75 8.75
N LEU A 78 -10.10 2.19 7.57
CA LEU A 78 -10.13 1.36 6.36
C LEU A 78 -8.72 0.86 5.99
N VAL A 79 -7.71 1.73 6.07
CA VAL A 79 -6.32 1.37 5.75
C VAL A 79 -5.77 0.37 6.76
N TRP A 80 -6.01 0.58 8.07
CA TRP A 80 -5.51 -0.33 9.10
C TRP A 80 -6.15 -1.70 9.03
N ARG A 81 -7.46 -1.76 8.83
CA ARG A 81 -8.17 -3.03 8.61
C ARG A 81 -7.67 -3.74 7.35
N ALA A 82 -7.38 -3.01 6.28
CA ALA A 82 -6.80 -3.61 5.07
C ALA A 82 -5.38 -4.15 5.31
N ALA A 83 -4.56 -3.46 6.10
CA ALA A 83 -3.23 -3.94 6.49
C ALA A 83 -3.29 -5.22 7.32
N GLU A 84 -4.31 -5.37 8.16
CA GLU A 84 -4.55 -6.57 8.98
C GLU A 84 -5.06 -7.75 8.14
N LEU A 85 -6.04 -7.52 7.26
CA LEU A 85 -6.64 -8.58 6.44
C LEU A 85 -5.74 -9.03 5.29
N TRP A 86 -5.00 -8.10 4.67
CA TRP A 86 -4.13 -8.37 3.52
C TRP A 86 -2.74 -7.78 3.75
N PRO A 87 -1.89 -8.44 4.56
CA PRO A 87 -0.56 -7.96 4.88
C PRO A 87 0.27 -7.65 3.62
N GLY A 88 0.79 -6.42 3.54
CA GLY A 88 1.60 -5.92 2.43
C GLY A 88 0.83 -5.15 1.36
N LEU A 89 -0.50 -5.30 1.27
CA LEU A 89 -1.32 -4.54 0.31
C LEU A 89 -1.28 -3.04 0.58
N VAL A 90 -1.28 -2.65 1.85
CA VAL A 90 -1.07 -1.28 2.34
C VAL A 90 -0.13 -1.32 3.54
N PRO A 91 0.62 -0.25 3.82
CA PRO A 91 1.53 -0.23 4.96
C PRO A 91 0.75 -0.27 6.27
N THR A 92 1.32 -0.97 7.24
CA THR A 92 0.83 -1.02 8.62
C THR A 92 1.10 0.30 9.35
N LYS A 93 0.40 0.52 10.47
CA LYS A 93 0.64 1.69 11.32
C LYS A 93 2.08 1.77 11.84
N ALA A 94 2.68 0.62 12.16
CA ALA A 94 4.08 0.53 12.58
C ALA A 94 5.02 1.02 11.48
N GLU A 95 4.85 0.51 10.25
CA GLU A 95 5.69 0.90 9.11
C GLU A 95 5.56 2.37 8.72
N VAL A 96 4.37 2.96 8.84
CA VAL A 96 4.17 4.40 8.63
C VAL A 96 4.84 5.20 9.76
N SER A 97 4.78 4.72 10.99
CA SER A 97 5.42 5.39 12.14
C SER A 97 6.95 5.36 12.00
N GLU A 98 7.53 4.22 11.61
CA GLU A 98 8.96 4.07 11.32
C GLU A 98 9.42 5.01 10.20
N GLU A 99 8.61 5.20 9.15
CA GLU A 99 8.95 6.15 8.08
C GLU A 99 8.75 7.61 8.53
N ALA A 100 7.80 7.89 9.43
CA ALA A 100 7.53 9.23 9.96
C ALA A 100 8.67 9.79 10.83
N GLU A 101 9.53 8.94 11.39
CA GLU A 101 10.75 9.35 12.11
C GLU A 101 11.83 9.93 11.17
N ARG A 102 11.71 9.73 9.86
CA ARG A 102 12.64 10.24 8.86
C ARG A 102 12.28 11.66 8.43
N MET A 103 13.28 12.43 8.01
CA MET A 103 13.03 13.69 7.31
C MET A 103 12.19 13.43 6.05
N GLN A 104 11.26 14.33 5.74
CA GLN A 104 10.36 14.17 4.59
C GLN A 104 11.11 13.94 3.27
N ALA A 105 12.30 14.54 3.11
CA ALA A 105 13.16 14.36 1.94
C ALA A 105 13.76 12.94 1.81
N ASP A 106 13.79 12.17 2.91
CA ASP A 106 14.34 10.83 3.01
C ASP A 106 13.30 9.71 3.01
N LYS A 107 12.00 10.05 2.94
CA LYS A 107 10.93 9.06 2.84
C LYS A 107 10.92 8.39 1.46
N ASP A 108 10.63 7.09 1.47
CA ASP A 108 10.49 6.25 0.28
C ASP A 108 9.05 6.22 -0.23
N GLY A 109 8.09 6.66 0.59
CA GLY A 109 6.73 6.97 0.17
C GLY A 109 5.73 5.87 0.50
N ARG A 110 5.80 5.27 1.69
CA ARG A 110 4.75 4.32 2.16
C ARG A 110 3.38 4.99 2.18
N GLU A 111 3.32 6.26 2.55
CA GLU A 111 2.10 7.09 2.51
C GLU A 111 1.47 7.16 1.10
N ILE A 112 2.25 7.07 0.02
CA ILE A 112 1.73 7.06 -1.36
C ILE A 112 0.85 5.82 -1.58
N GLN A 113 1.26 4.67 -1.06
CA GLN A 113 0.50 3.42 -1.21
C GLN A 113 -0.84 3.48 -0.46
N GLN A 114 -0.90 4.18 0.69
CA GLN A 114 -2.17 4.46 1.38
C GLN A 114 -3.08 5.35 0.53
N GLY A 115 -2.52 6.41 -0.07
CA GLY A 115 -3.28 7.30 -0.95
C GLY A 115 -3.87 6.57 -2.16
N ILE A 116 -3.12 5.64 -2.76
CA ILE A 116 -3.61 4.81 -3.88
C ILE A 116 -4.76 3.92 -3.43
N PHE A 117 -4.62 3.23 -2.31
CA PHE A 117 -5.68 2.38 -1.76
C PHE A 117 -6.96 3.18 -1.49
N ILE A 118 -6.85 4.31 -0.80
CA ILE A 118 -7.99 5.19 -0.50
C ILE A 118 -8.63 5.69 -1.80
N SER A 119 -7.82 6.13 -2.77
CA SER A 119 -8.34 6.61 -4.05
C SER A 119 -9.10 5.51 -4.79
N GLU A 120 -8.63 4.26 -4.76
CA GLU A 120 -9.35 3.16 -5.40
C GLU A 120 -10.65 2.85 -4.67
N MET A 121 -10.65 2.82 -3.33
CA MET A 121 -11.87 2.56 -2.53
C MET A 121 -12.93 3.66 -2.70
N LEU A 122 -12.53 4.93 -2.77
CA LEU A 122 -13.48 6.04 -2.87
C LEU A 122 -13.88 6.39 -4.31
N SER A 123 -13.39 5.64 -5.32
CA SER A 123 -13.67 5.91 -6.73
C SER A 123 -14.86 5.14 -7.32
N ASP A 124 -15.46 4.19 -6.58
CA ASP A 124 -16.75 3.58 -6.95
C ASP A 124 -17.88 4.30 -6.20
N PRO A 125 -18.88 4.89 -6.90
CA PRO A 125 -19.99 5.58 -6.26
C PRO A 125 -20.89 4.67 -5.41
N GLU A 126 -20.75 3.35 -5.53
CA GLU A 126 -21.44 2.34 -4.70
C GLU A 126 -20.59 1.86 -3.50
N SER A 127 -19.43 2.48 -3.26
CA SER A 127 -18.62 2.30 -2.04
C SER A 127 -19.15 3.19 -0.92
#